data_AF-A0A536NLN8-F1
#
_entry.id   AF-A0A536NLN8-F1
#
_cell.length_a   1.000
_cell.length_b   1.000
_cell.length_c   1.000
_cell.angle_alpha   90.00
_cell.angle_beta   90.00
_cell.angle_gamma   90.00
#
_symmetry.space_group_name_H-M   'P 1'
#
loop_
_entity.id
_entity.type
_entity.pdbx_description
1 polymer ?
#
loop_
_entity_poly.entity_id
_entity_poly.type
_entity_poly.pdbx_seq_one_letter_code
_entity_poly.pdbx_strand_id
1 'polypeptide(L)'
;GQGYNEAIASGGEDEVPIRLVTDLRVGFEGPGAHATKVLRQGERAYVAMVWPRSRHSTGKEYWAEHPAPASVEEAFERVERTAEFWREWINRGEFPEHPWQSYLQRSALTLKGLTYSPTGALLAAPTTSLPETIGGERNWDYRYTWIRDGTFMLWGLYTLAFAREANDFFYFIADVAAGKKDLQIMYGIGGEHELSERTLDHLSGYEASEPVRVGNAAFNQKQHDVWGAVLDSVYLHTKSRDYLPEVVWPILKRAVECAIENWRMPDRGIWEVRGEPQHFTSSKLMCWVALDRGARLAEMHGDLVLSKKWQAIADEIKDDICTHGVDGRGVFVQHYGGTALDASVLLIPLVRFLPPDDPRVKATVLAIADELTVDGMVLRYRTAETDDGLRGEEGTFTICSFWLVSALCEIGELDRGRELCEKLLSYASPLQLYAEEIDPRSGRHLGNFPQAFSHLALINAVMHVIHAETGITSKFSAGMASPQP
;
A
#
# COMPACT_ATOMS: atom_id res chain seq x y z
N GLY A 1 5.00 41.44 -6.06
CA GLY A 1 5.93 41.38 -4.92
C GLY A 1 6.59 42.72 -4.71
N GLN A 2 7.76 42.76 -4.06
CA GLN A 2 8.49 44.03 -3.85
C GLN A 2 9.30 44.49 -5.07
N GLY A 3 9.34 43.71 -6.16
CA GLY A 3 10.03 44.05 -7.40
C GLY A 3 9.40 43.42 -8.65
N TYR A 4 10.00 43.70 -9.82
CA TYR A 4 9.58 43.18 -11.13
C TYR A 4 9.88 41.69 -11.34
N ASN A 5 10.50 41.04 -10.35
CA ASN A 5 10.93 39.64 -10.39
C ASN A 5 10.04 38.72 -9.54
N GLU A 6 8.91 39.25 -9.05
CA GLU A 6 8.04 38.56 -8.11
C GLU A 6 6.56 38.88 -8.33
N ALA A 7 5.72 37.84 -8.39
CA ALA A 7 4.26 37.94 -8.37
C ALA A 7 3.67 37.13 -7.21
N ILE A 8 2.53 37.58 -6.69
CA ILE A 8 1.74 36.81 -5.70
C ILE A 8 0.31 36.75 -6.24
N ALA A 9 -0.20 35.52 -6.39
CA ALA A 9 -1.59 35.26 -6.70
C ALA A 9 -2.30 34.83 -5.40
N SER A 10 -3.47 35.42 -5.13
CA SER A 10 -4.36 35.03 -4.03
C SER A 10 -5.79 35.04 -4.53
N GLY A 11 -6.53 33.97 -4.22
CA GLY A 11 -7.97 33.86 -4.53
C GLY A 11 -8.89 34.46 -3.47
N GLY A 12 -8.34 35.05 -2.40
CA GLY A 12 -9.12 35.60 -1.28
C GLY A 12 -8.56 35.15 0.08
N GLU A 13 -9.28 35.47 1.17
CA GLU A 13 -8.87 35.13 2.54
C GLU A 13 -8.85 33.62 2.81
N ASP A 14 -9.66 32.85 2.07
CA ASP A 14 -9.81 31.41 2.27
C ASP A 14 -8.87 30.54 1.42
N GLU A 15 -8.13 31.15 0.50
CA GLU A 15 -7.33 30.46 -0.52
C GLU A 15 -5.84 30.42 -0.19
N VAL A 16 -5.12 29.41 -0.70
CA VAL A 16 -3.67 29.29 -0.51
C VAL A 16 -2.97 30.24 -1.50
N PRO A 17 -2.24 31.27 -1.04
CA PRO A 17 -1.56 32.17 -1.94
C PRO A 17 -0.36 31.47 -2.60
N ILE A 18 -0.14 31.77 -3.87
CA ILE A 18 1.01 31.27 -4.63
C ILE A 18 1.93 32.43 -4.95
N ARG A 19 3.20 32.26 -4.60
CA ARG A 19 4.27 33.22 -4.86
C ARG A 19 5.10 32.73 -6.05
N LEU A 20 5.22 33.56 -7.07
CA LEU A 20 6.13 33.36 -8.19
C LEU A 20 7.38 34.22 -7.99
N VAL A 21 8.57 33.63 -8.16
CA VAL A 21 9.87 34.31 -8.12
C VAL A 21 10.71 33.88 -9.32
N THR A 22 11.39 34.82 -9.98
CA THR A 22 12.06 34.57 -11.26
C THR A 22 13.22 35.55 -11.49
N ASP A 23 14.14 35.28 -12.42
CA ASP A 23 15.11 36.25 -12.94
C ASP A 23 14.53 37.10 -14.10
N LEU A 24 13.27 36.85 -14.47
CA LEU A 24 12.58 37.55 -15.54
C LEU A 24 11.91 38.83 -15.04
N ARG A 25 11.71 39.79 -15.96
CA ARG A 25 10.88 40.97 -15.70
C ARG A 25 9.42 40.61 -15.97
N VAL A 26 8.66 40.43 -14.89
CA VAL A 26 7.24 40.13 -14.90
C VAL A 26 6.44 41.42 -15.06
N GLY A 27 5.57 41.44 -16.08
CA GLY A 27 4.49 42.39 -16.25
C GLY A 27 3.14 41.77 -15.88
N PHE A 28 2.15 42.59 -15.58
CA PHE A 28 0.80 42.15 -15.24
C PHE A 28 -0.22 42.69 -16.23
N GLU A 29 -1.10 41.81 -16.73
CA GLU A 29 -2.21 42.17 -17.61
C GLU A 29 -3.48 41.45 -17.12
N GLY A 30 -4.40 42.22 -16.51
CA GLY A 30 -5.56 41.66 -15.83
C GLY A 30 -5.16 40.64 -14.75
N PRO A 31 -5.73 39.42 -14.75
CA PRO A 31 -5.34 38.35 -13.81
C PRO A 31 -4.06 37.60 -14.23
N GLY A 32 -3.44 37.96 -15.35
CA GLY A 32 -2.25 37.29 -15.88
C GLY A 32 -0.93 37.94 -15.46
N ALA A 33 0.07 37.10 -15.17
CA ALA A 33 1.46 37.51 -15.02
C ALA A 33 2.26 37.02 -16.23
N HIS A 34 2.94 37.93 -16.92
CA HIS A 34 3.60 37.67 -18.21
C HIS A 34 5.06 38.08 -18.17
N ALA A 35 5.94 37.26 -18.72
CA ALA A 35 7.33 37.61 -18.97
C ALA A 35 7.81 36.99 -20.27
N THR A 36 8.73 37.65 -20.97
CA THR A 36 9.32 37.14 -22.20
C THR A 36 10.82 37.35 -22.17
N LYS A 37 11.58 36.29 -22.44
CA LYS A 37 13.04 36.32 -22.57
C LYS A 37 13.47 35.43 -23.71
N VAL A 38 14.32 35.95 -24.58
CA VAL A 38 14.99 35.16 -25.62
C VAL A 38 16.27 34.60 -24.99
N LEU A 39 16.40 33.28 -24.98
CA LEU A 39 17.59 32.60 -24.49
C LEU A 39 18.47 32.17 -25.66
N ARG A 40 19.78 32.36 -25.52
CA ARG A 40 20.79 31.76 -26.39
C ARG A 40 21.25 30.42 -25.80
N GLN A 41 21.89 29.59 -26.64
CA GLN A 41 22.47 28.34 -26.18
C GLN A 41 23.42 28.58 -24.99
N GLY A 42 23.18 27.85 -23.90
CA GLY A 42 23.95 27.96 -22.65
C GLY A 42 23.42 28.99 -21.65
N GLU A 43 22.53 29.91 -22.06
CA GLU A 43 21.84 30.81 -21.14
C GLU A 43 20.74 30.08 -20.37
N ARG A 44 20.51 30.52 -19.13
CA ARG A 44 19.49 29.97 -18.23
C ARG A 44 18.58 31.08 -17.75
N ALA A 45 17.36 30.69 -17.42
CA ALA A 45 16.39 31.48 -16.68
C ALA A 45 15.64 30.54 -15.74
N TYR A 46 15.03 31.08 -14.69
CA TYR A 46 14.22 30.29 -13.78
C TYR A 46 12.89 30.98 -13.51
N VAL A 47 11.86 30.16 -13.28
CA VAL A 47 10.58 30.59 -12.73
C VAL A 47 10.24 29.58 -11.64
N ALA A 48 10.15 30.04 -10.40
CA ALA A 48 9.81 29.22 -9.26
C ALA A 48 8.44 29.63 -8.71
N MET A 49 7.53 28.68 -8.58
CA MET A 49 6.28 28.85 -7.84
C MET A 49 6.45 28.23 -6.45
N VAL A 50 6.09 28.99 -5.42
CA VAL A 50 6.23 28.61 -4.01
C VAL A 50 4.89 28.87 -3.33
N TRP A 51 4.40 27.91 -2.56
CA TRP A 51 3.12 28.00 -1.86
C TRP A 51 3.25 27.45 -0.44
N PRO A 52 2.51 28.01 0.53
CA PRO A 52 2.48 27.50 1.90
C PRO A 52 1.71 26.19 2.01
N ARG A 53 1.99 25.43 3.08
CA ARG A 53 1.29 24.16 3.37
C ARG A 53 -0.22 24.35 3.52
N SER A 54 -0.62 25.48 4.12
CA SER A 54 -2.01 25.89 4.20
C SER A 54 -2.12 27.41 4.32
N ARG A 55 -3.33 27.95 4.22
CA ARG A 55 -3.59 29.37 4.51
C ARG A 55 -3.15 29.79 5.91
N HIS A 56 -3.17 28.87 6.88
CA HIS A 56 -2.75 29.13 8.26
C HIS A 56 -1.23 29.24 8.40
N SER A 57 -0.46 28.74 7.43
CA SER A 57 1.01 28.87 7.39
C SER A 57 1.46 30.00 6.46
N THR A 58 0.62 30.98 6.12
CA THR A 58 0.97 32.08 5.19
C THR A 58 1.81 33.20 5.82
N GLY A 59 2.12 33.09 7.12
CA GLY A 59 2.85 34.11 7.88
C GLY A 59 4.26 34.38 7.34
N LYS A 60 4.84 35.51 7.74
CA LYS A 60 6.22 35.89 7.35
C LYS A 60 7.26 34.83 7.70
N GLU A 61 7.05 34.10 8.80
CA GLU A 61 7.93 33.02 9.26
C GLU A 61 8.05 31.91 8.21
N TYR A 62 6.94 31.46 7.61
CA TYR A 62 6.97 30.40 6.59
C TYR A 62 7.85 30.77 5.40
N TRP A 63 7.70 32.00 4.88
CA TRP A 63 8.49 32.46 3.74
C TRP A 63 9.97 32.67 4.09
N ALA A 64 10.28 32.88 5.37
CA ALA A 64 11.65 32.96 5.87
C ALA A 64 12.28 31.57 6.08
N GLU A 65 11.50 30.59 6.55
CA GLU A 65 11.92 29.19 6.70
C GLU A 65 12.06 28.48 5.34
N HIS A 66 11.20 28.82 4.38
CA HIS A 66 11.16 28.25 3.04
C HIS A 66 11.29 29.33 1.95
N PRO A 67 12.44 30.02 1.87
CA PRO A 67 12.64 31.09 0.91
C PRO A 67 12.65 30.52 -0.52
N ALA A 68 12.08 31.26 -1.47
CA ALA A 68 12.23 30.99 -2.89
C ALA A 68 13.71 31.10 -3.32
N PRO A 69 14.16 30.44 -4.41
CA PRO A 69 15.51 30.64 -4.92
C PRO A 69 15.74 32.10 -5.32
N ALA A 70 16.88 32.64 -4.91
CA ALA A 70 17.28 34.03 -5.12
C ALA A 70 18.00 34.24 -6.46
N SER A 71 18.51 33.18 -7.09
CA SER A 71 19.18 33.24 -8.40
C SER A 71 18.89 32.02 -9.26
N VAL A 72 19.30 32.10 -10.54
CA VAL A 72 19.22 30.97 -11.47
C VAL A 72 20.14 29.83 -11.04
N GLU A 73 21.32 30.13 -10.49
CA GLU A 73 22.24 29.12 -9.96
C GLU A 73 21.60 28.35 -8.80
N GLU A 74 21.02 29.07 -7.83
CA GLU A 74 20.37 28.44 -6.69
C GLU A 74 19.13 27.62 -7.11
N ALA A 75 18.34 28.12 -8.07
CA ALA A 75 17.19 27.38 -8.58
C ALA A 75 17.59 26.02 -9.18
N PHE A 76 18.67 26.00 -9.97
CA PHE A 76 19.20 24.77 -10.56
C PHE A 76 19.86 23.87 -9.50
N GLU A 77 20.59 24.43 -8.54
CA GLU A 77 21.20 23.67 -7.43
C GLU A 77 20.13 22.94 -6.60
N ARG A 78 18.99 23.57 -6.31
CA ARG A 78 17.88 22.95 -5.58
C ARG A 78 17.28 21.76 -6.35
N VAL A 79 17.20 21.84 -7.68
CA VAL A 79 16.73 20.73 -8.53
C VAL A 79 17.75 19.58 -8.52
N GLU A 80 19.04 19.87 -8.70
CA GLU A 80 20.09 18.84 -8.65
C GLU A 80 20.17 18.18 -7.28
N ARG A 81 20.12 18.94 -6.18
CA ARG A 81 20.09 18.39 -4.82
C ARG A 81 18.91 17.45 -4.59
N THR A 82 17.75 17.76 -5.18
CA THR A 82 16.58 16.88 -5.12
C THR A 82 16.82 15.59 -5.91
N ALA A 83 17.40 15.69 -7.11
CA ALA A 83 17.73 14.53 -7.93
C ALA A 83 18.82 13.65 -7.26
N GLU A 84 19.84 14.27 -6.67
CA GLU A 84 20.91 13.59 -5.91
C GLU A 84 20.33 12.83 -4.73
N PHE A 85 19.45 13.43 -3.92
CA PHE A 85 18.79 12.73 -2.82
C PHE A 85 18.12 11.43 -3.28
N TRP A 86 17.34 11.49 -4.37
CA TRP A 86 16.64 10.32 -4.90
C TRP A 86 17.60 9.28 -5.50
N ARG A 87 18.66 9.72 -6.19
CA ARG A 87 19.72 8.83 -6.71
C ARG A 87 20.47 8.13 -5.58
N GLU A 88 20.86 8.87 -4.55
CA GLU A 88 21.53 8.33 -3.38
C GLU A 88 20.63 7.36 -2.61
N TRP A 89 19.34 7.66 -2.52
CA TRP A 89 18.39 6.78 -1.86
C TRP A 89 18.23 5.48 -2.65
N ILE A 90 17.91 5.54 -3.94
CA ILE A 90 17.64 4.33 -4.74
C ILE A 90 18.88 3.42 -4.86
N ASN A 91 20.09 3.99 -4.89
CA ASN A 91 21.34 3.24 -4.95
C ASN A 91 21.65 2.41 -3.69
N ARG A 92 20.86 2.54 -2.62
CA ARG A 92 20.96 1.67 -1.43
C ARG A 92 20.20 0.36 -1.57
N GLY A 93 19.25 0.30 -2.50
CA GLY A 93 18.45 -0.90 -2.72
C GLY A 93 19.20 -1.95 -3.53
N GLU A 94 18.81 -3.21 -3.34
CA GLU A 94 19.29 -4.33 -4.15
C GLU A 94 18.29 -4.62 -5.27
N PHE A 95 18.75 -4.53 -6.51
CA PHE A 95 17.92 -4.78 -7.68
C PHE A 95 18.57 -5.82 -8.58
N PRO A 96 17.91 -6.95 -8.87
CA PRO A 96 18.48 -7.98 -9.74
C PRO A 96 18.73 -7.44 -11.14
N GLU A 97 19.79 -7.94 -11.78
CA GLU A 97 20.07 -7.69 -13.20
C GLU A 97 19.03 -8.43 -14.03
N HIS A 98 17.97 -7.72 -14.43
CA HIS A 98 16.83 -8.28 -15.15
C HIS A 98 16.17 -7.20 -16.02
N PRO A 99 15.56 -7.53 -17.18
CA PRO A 99 14.83 -6.53 -17.99
C PRO A 99 13.75 -5.76 -17.23
N TRP A 100 13.19 -6.33 -16.16
CA TRP A 100 12.17 -5.69 -15.32
C TRP A 100 12.71 -4.84 -14.16
N GLN A 101 14.03 -4.66 -14.08
CA GLN A 101 14.69 -3.88 -13.01
C GLN A 101 14.11 -2.47 -12.87
N SER A 102 13.79 -1.81 -13.98
CA SER A 102 13.23 -0.45 -13.97
C SER A 102 11.87 -0.35 -13.27
N TYR A 103 11.02 -1.39 -13.38
CA TYR A 103 9.73 -1.44 -12.69
C TYR A 103 9.89 -1.58 -11.17
N LEU A 104 10.89 -2.35 -10.72
CA LEU A 104 11.25 -2.47 -9.30
C LEU A 104 11.74 -1.12 -8.76
N GLN A 105 12.65 -0.46 -9.48
CA GLN A 105 13.19 0.85 -9.09
C GLN A 105 12.10 1.92 -9.03
N ARG A 106 11.23 2.00 -10.04
CA ARG A 106 10.11 2.95 -10.04
C ARG A 106 9.16 2.67 -8.89
N SER A 107 8.82 1.41 -8.65
CA SER A 107 7.89 1.05 -7.56
C SER A 107 8.49 1.42 -6.21
N ALA A 108 9.77 1.14 -5.96
CA ALA A 108 10.47 1.55 -4.74
C ALA A 108 10.46 3.08 -4.55
N LEU A 109 10.77 3.85 -5.60
CA LEU A 109 10.70 5.32 -5.58
C LEU A 109 9.28 5.83 -5.26
N THR A 110 8.27 5.16 -5.81
CA THR A 110 6.86 5.52 -5.60
C THR A 110 6.46 5.28 -4.14
N LEU A 111 6.77 4.11 -3.59
CA LEU A 111 6.51 3.78 -2.19
C LEU A 111 7.22 4.75 -1.24
N LYS A 112 8.47 5.12 -1.55
CA LYS A 112 9.20 6.14 -0.79
C LYS A 112 8.57 7.54 -0.91
N GLY A 113 8.06 7.90 -2.09
CA GLY A 113 7.35 9.16 -2.31
C GLY A 113 6.03 9.25 -1.55
N LEU A 114 5.43 8.10 -1.21
CA LEU A 114 4.21 7.99 -0.40
C LEU A 114 4.51 7.90 1.11
N THR A 115 5.78 7.96 1.52
CA THR A 115 6.16 8.06 2.94
C THR A 115 6.16 9.51 3.41
N TYR A 116 5.32 9.81 4.40
CA TYR A 116 5.31 11.11 5.07
C TYR A 116 6.46 11.19 6.08
N SER A 117 7.59 11.75 5.63
CA SER A 117 8.85 11.80 6.39
C SER A 117 8.75 12.31 7.85
N PRO A 118 7.86 13.26 8.22
CA PRO A 118 7.80 13.74 9.61
C PRO A 118 7.34 12.69 10.63
N THR A 119 6.45 11.78 10.24
CA THR A 119 5.90 10.77 11.17
C THR A 119 6.28 9.35 10.80
N GLY A 120 6.70 9.10 9.55
CA GLY A 120 6.89 7.74 9.02
C GLY A 120 5.60 7.11 8.48
N ALA A 121 4.47 7.83 8.53
CA ALA A 121 3.19 7.38 7.99
C ALA A 121 3.27 7.11 6.48
N LEU A 122 2.49 6.13 6.00
CA LEU A 122 2.52 5.64 4.62
C LEU A 122 1.16 5.86 3.98
N LEU A 123 1.08 6.74 2.98
CA LEU A 123 -0.16 6.99 2.27
C LEU A 123 -0.53 5.81 1.37
N ALA A 124 -1.81 5.40 1.38
CA ALA A 124 -2.32 4.42 0.43
C ALA A 124 -2.28 4.96 -1.02
N ALA A 125 -2.64 6.23 -1.22
CA ALA A 125 -2.42 6.98 -2.45
C ALA A 125 -2.44 8.50 -2.18
N PRO A 126 -1.88 9.34 -3.07
CA PRO A 126 -1.91 10.80 -2.91
C PRO A 126 -3.17 11.43 -3.52
N THR A 127 -4.20 10.63 -3.84
CA THR A 127 -5.42 11.04 -4.53
C THR A 127 -6.67 10.72 -3.72
N THR A 128 -7.78 11.36 -4.12
CA THR A 128 -9.11 11.06 -3.61
C THR A 128 -10.10 11.03 -4.76
N SER A 129 -11.13 10.20 -4.62
CA SER A 129 -12.34 10.21 -5.44
C SER A 129 -12.10 9.97 -6.93
N LEU A 130 -11.02 9.27 -7.26
CA LEU A 130 -10.87 8.69 -8.58
C LEU A 130 -11.72 7.41 -8.65
N PRO A 131 -12.53 7.24 -9.69
CA PRO A 131 -13.54 6.18 -9.75
C PRO A 131 -12.97 4.81 -10.10
N GLU A 132 -13.37 3.77 -9.36
CA GLU A 132 -13.17 2.35 -9.75
C GLU A 132 -13.93 2.04 -11.05
N THR A 133 -15.06 2.71 -11.31
CA THR A 133 -15.79 2.63 -12.58
C THR A 133 -16.30 4.01 -12.96
N ILE A 134 -16.07 4.45 -14.20
CA ILE A 134 -16.49 5.78 -14.66
C ILE A 134 -18.02 5.94 -14.51
N GLY A 135 -18.44 7.02 -13.85
CA GLY A 135 -19.83 7.28 -13.50
C GLY A 135 -20.36 6.46 -12.31
N GLY A 136 -19.53 5.60 -11.71
CA GLY A 136 -19.86 4.78 -10.57
C GLY A 136 -19.69 5.50 -9.23
N GLU A 137 -20.22 4.87 -8.18
CA GLU A 137 -20.24 5.44 -6.82
C GLU A 137 -19.01 5.06 -5.97
N ARG A 138 -18.12 4.20 -6.46
CA ARG A 138 -16.91 3.72 -5.77
C ARG A 138 -15.73 4.68 -6.00
N ASN A 139 -15.76 5.79 -5.27
CA ASN A 139 -14.82 6.92 -5.40
C ASN A 139 -14.30 7.29 -4.00
N TRP A 140 -13.15 6.76 -3.61
CA TRP A 140 -12.66 6.79 -2.22
C TRP A 140 -11.51 7.78 -1.99
N ASP A 141 -11.40 8.32 -0.78
CA ASP A 141 -10.24 9.11 -0.35
C ASP A 141 -9.17 8.19 0.25
N TYR A 142 -8.00 8.14 -0.41
CA TYR A 142 -6.90 7.24 -0.06
C TYR A 142 -5.70 7.98 0.56
N ARG A 143 -5.88 9.25 0.93
CA ARG A 143 -4.82 10.10 1.50
C ARG A 143 -4.55 9.80 2.99
N TYR A 144 -4.78 8.56 3.40
CA TYR A 144 -4.68 8.05 4.76
C TYR A 144 -3.70 6.89 4.82
N THR A 145 -3.32 6.53 6.05
CA THR A 145 -2.41 5.42 6.33
C THR A 145 -3.21 4.25 6.85
N TRP A 146 -3.43 3.24 6.01
CA TRP A 146 -3.91 1.93 6.48
C TRP A 146 -2.75 1.18 7.10
N ILE A 147 -2.97 0.62 8.29
CA ILE A 147 -1.93 -0.13 9.00
C ILE A 147 -1.53 -1.36 8.19
N ARG A 148 -2.51 -2.07 7.63
CA ARG A 148 -2.30 -3.19 6.72
C ARG A 148 -1.44 -2.79 5.53
N ASP A 149 -1.87 -1.80 4.76
CA ASP A 149 -1.20 -1.38 3.53
C ASP A 149 0.23 -0.93 3.83
N GLY A 150 0.45 -0.19 4.91
CA GLY A 150 1.77 0.21 5.37
C GLY A 150 2.66 -0.98 5.71
N THR A 151 2.16 -1.96 6.47
CA THR A 151 2.93 -3.19 6.79
C THR A 151 3.30 -4.02 5.58
N PHE A 152 2.37 -4.13 4.64
CA PHE A 152 2.59 -4.78 3.37
C PHE A 152 3.63 -4.00 2.55
N MET A 153 3.55 -2.67 2.50
CA MET A 153 4.53 -1.81 1.81
C MET A 153 5.96 -2.04 2.32
N LEU A 154 6.12 -2.18 3.63
CA LEU A 154 7.40 -2.48 4.26
C LEU A 154 8.00 -3.81 3.79
N TRP A 155 7.17 -4.83 3.56
CA TRP A 155 7.63 -6.11 3.01
C TRP A 155 8.22 -5.95 1.60
N GLY A 156 7.62 -5.13 0.74
CA GLY A 156 8.15 -4.85 -0.60
C GLY A 156 9.47 -4.09 -0.57
N LEU A 157 9.53 -3.02 0.24
CA LEU A 157 10.78 -2.27 0.44
C LEU A 157 11.88 -3.16 1.03
N TYR A 158 11.54 -4.01 1.99
CA TYR A 158 12.45 -4.99 2.57
C TYR A 158 12.99 -5.98 1.55
N THR A 159 12.15 -6.47 0.63
CA THR A 159 12.58 -7.36 -0.47
C THR A 159 13.66 -6.71 -1.36
N LEU A 160 13.71 -5.38 -1.40
CA LEU A 160 14.71 -4.59 -2.12
C LEU A 160 15.81 -4.03 -1.20
N ALA A 161 15.97 -4.59 0.00
CA ALA A 161 16.95 -4.19 1.02
C ALA A 161 16.78 -2.78 1.64
N PHE A 162 15.60 -2.17 1.50
CA PHE A 162 15.27 -0.91 2.19
C PHE A 162 14.75 -1.18 3.61
N ALA A 163 15.64 -1.05 4.60
CA ALA A 163 15.34 -1.37 5.99
C ALA A 163 15.05 -0.16 6.90
N ARG A 164 15.26 1.08 6.43
CA ARG A 164 15.10 2.29 7.28
C ARG A 164 13.64 2.67 7.43
N GLU A 165 12.91 2.64 6.32
CA GLU A 165 11.50 3.05 6.21
C GLU A 165 10.60 2.23 7.16
N ALA A 166 10.97 0.98 7.43
CA ALA A 166 10.29 0.13 8.39
C ALA A 166 10.35 0.65 9.83
N ASN A 167 11.51 1.15 10.26
CA ASN A 167 11.65 1.70 11.60
C ASN A 167 10.78 2.94 11.78
N ASP A 168 10.78 3.84 10.79
CA ASP A 168 9.98 5.07 10.83
C ASP A 168 8.48 4.73 10.93
N PHE A 169 8.01 3.74 10.17
CA PHE A 169 6.62 3.29 10.26
C PHE A 169 6.30 2.55 11.57
N PHE A 170 7.23 1.79 12.14
CA PHE A 170 7.03 1.17 13.45
C PHE A 170 6.95 2.20 14.57
N TYR A 171 7.70 3.30 14.47
CA TYR A 171 7.54 4.44 15.39
C TYR A 171 6.19 5.13 15.20
N PHE A 172 5.72 5.31 13.96
CA PHE A 172 4.36 5.78 13.70
C PHE A 172 3.31 4.88 14.38
N ILE A 173 3.39 3.56 14.20
CA ILE A 173 2.50 2.59 14.88
C ILE A 173 2.58 2.76 16.40
N ALA A 174 3.79 2.91 16.95
CA ALA A 174 3.98 3.08 18.37
C ALA A 174 3.31 4.35 18.92
N ASP A 175 3.42 5.45 18.19
CA ASP A 175 2.81 6.72 18.55
C ASP A 175 1.28 6.65 18.50
N VAL A 176 0.70 6.04 17.45
CA VAL A 176 -0.78 5.93 17.33
C VAL A 176 -1.39 4.86 18.25
N ALA A 177 -0.60 3.88 18.68
CA ALA A 177 -1.01 2.87 19.66
C ALA A 177 -0.81 3.33 21.12
N ALA A 178 -0.15 4.48 21.34
CA ALA A 178 0.11 4.99 22.67
C ALA A 178 -1.19 5.23 23.45
N GLY A 179 -1.21 4.87 24.74
CA GLY A 179 -2.37 5.11 25.63
C GLY A 179 -3.39 3.97 25.75
N LYS A 180 -3.01 2.72 25.43
CA LYS A 180 -3.83 1.49 25.59
C LYS A 180 -5.11 1.45 24.73
N LYS A 181 -5.13 2.17 23.61
CA LYS A 181 -6.19 2.01 22.62
C LYS A 181 -5.83 0.86 21.68
N ASP A 182 -6.82 0.09 21.28
CA ASP A 182 -6.63 -0.89 20.21
C ASP A 182 -6.30 -0.17 18.90
N LEU A 183 -5.52 -0.81 18.03
CA LEU A 183 -5.17 -0.25 16.73
C LEU A 183 -6.43 -0.06 15.87
N GLN A 184 -6.58 1.15 15.32
CA GLN A 184 -7.54 1.44 14.26
C GLN A 184 -7.02 0.91 12.93
N ILE A 185 -7.91 0.64 11.98
CA ILE A 185 -7.49 0.13 10.67
C ILE A 185 -6.69 1.15 9.85
N MET A 186 -7.00 2.44 10.04
CA MET A 186 -6.39 3.55 9.31
C MET A 186 -6.31 4.82 10.15
N TYR A 187 -5.38 5.71 9.78
CA TYR A 187 -5.10 6.97 10.45
C TYR A 187 -4.82 8.09 9.44
N GLY A 188 -5.00 9.33 9.85
CA GLY A 188 -4.40 10.47 9.18
C GLY A 188 -2.87 10.40 9.23
N ILE A 189 -2.19 11.08 8.30
CA ILE A 189 -0.72 11.06 8.23
C ILE A 189 -0.04 11.69 9.46
N GLY A 190 -0.77 12.50 10.22
CA GLY A 190 -0.35 13.06 11.52
C GLY A 190 -0.76 12.19 12.72
N GLY A 191 -1.39 11.03 12.50
CA GLY A 191 -1.92 10.15 13.54
C GLY A 191 -3.38 10.47 13.93
N GLU A 192 -4.10 11.26 13.13
CA GLU A 192 -5.49 11.59 13.39
C GLU A 192 -6.39 10.35 13.35
N HIS A 193 -7.25 10.17 14.35
CA HIS A 193 -8.19 9.04 14.44
C HIS A 193 -9.52 9.30 13.71
N GLU A 194 -9.99 10.55 13.71
CA GLU A 194 -11.30 10.91 13.16
C GLU A 194 -11.18 11.26 11.68
N LEU A 195 -11.65 10.37 10.80
CA LEU A 195 -11.55 10.51 9.34
C LEU A 195 -12.93 10.60 8.70
N SER A 196 -13.82 11.38 9.34
CA SER A 196 -15.23 11.51 8.95
C SER A 196 -15.41 11.75 7.45
N GLU A 197 -16.08 10.81 6.79
CA GLU A 197 -16.42 10.88 5.37
C GLU A 197 -17.52 11.92 5.12
N ARG A 198 -17.33 12.75 4.10
CA ARG A 198 -18.34 13.68 3.58
C ARG A 198 -18.23 13.81 2.07
N THR A 199 -19.36 14.13 1.42
CA THR A 199 -19.40 14.41 -0.01
C THR A 199 -19.19 15.90 -0.31
N LEU A 200 -18.63 16.19 -1.47
CA LEU A 200 -18.40 17.53 -2.00
C LEU A 200 -19.28 17.76 -3.23
N ASP A 201 -20.58 17.95 -3.01
CA ASP A 201 -21.61 18.00 -4.08
C ASP A 201 -21.46 19.20 -5.05
N HIS A 202 -20.53 20.12 -4.79
CA HIS A 202 -20.20 21.23 -5.68
C HIS A 202 -19.14 20.87 -6.75
N LEU A 203 -18.55 19.68 -6.67
CA LEU A 203 -17.58 19.17 -7.62
C LEU A 203 -18.23 18.08 -8.47
N SER A 204 -18.09 18.18 -9.79
CA SER A 204 -18.62 17.19 -10.73
C SER A 204 -17.88 15.84 -10.70
N GLY A 205 -16.76 15.76 -9.99
CA GLY A 205 -15.88 14.59 -10.01
C GLY A 205 -15.16 14.36 -11.34
N TYR A 206 -14.27 13.38 -11.33
CA TYR A 206 -13.48 13.01 -12.50
C TYR A 206 -14.38 12.29 -13.53
N GLU A 207 -14.42 12.79 -14.76
CA GLU A 207 -15.33 12.31 -15.81
C GLU A 207 -16.79 12.15 -15.37
N ALA A 208 -17.31 13.13 -14.61
CA ALA A 208 -18.67 13.13 -14.07
C ALA A 208 -18.98 11.95 -13.13
N SER A 209 -17.96 11.38 -12.48
CA SER A 209 -18.12 10.30 -11.51
C SER A 209 -18.38 10.87 -10.13
N GLU A 210 -19.57 10.59 -9.60
CA GLU A 210 -20.06 11.08 -8.32
C GLU A 210 -20.33 9.91 -7.35
N PRO A 211 -20.21 10.12 -6.02
CA PRO A 211 -19.87 11.39 -5.37
C PRO A 211 -18.36 11.62 -5.28
N VAL A 212 -17.96 12.88 -5.13
CA VAL A 212 -16.61 13.26 -4.67
C VAL A 212 -16.60 13.20 -3.14
N ARG A 213 -15.73 12.38 -2.57
CA ARG A 213 -15.58 12.17 -1.12
C ARG A 213 -14.30 12.78 -0.57
N VAL A 214 -14.36 13.22 0.67
CA VAL A 214 -13.19 13.45 1.51
C VAL A 214 -13.43 12.82 2.87
N GLY A 215 -12.40 12.26 3.49
CA GLY A 215 -12.60 11.30 4.58
C GLY A 215 -12.89 9.90 4.05
N ASN A 216 -12.86 8.92 4.95
CA ASN A 216 -13.11 7.52 4.59
C ASN A 216 -13.83 6.83 5.73
N ALA A 217 -15.07 6.38 5.48
CA ALA A 217 -15.94 5.81 6.51
C ALA A 217 -15.43 4.49 7.11
N ALA A 218 -14.48 3.81 6.46
CA ALA A 218 -13.95 2.56 6.98
C ALA A 218 -13.16 2.75 8.28
N PHE A 219 -12.76 3.97 8.65
CA PHE A 219 -12.03 4.25 9.89
C PHE A 219 -12.72 3.73 11.17
N ASN A 220 -14.05 3.58 11.12
CA ASN A 220 -14.87 3.08 12.23
C ASN A 220 -15.25 1.59 12.08
N GLN A 221 -14.75 0.90 11.06
CA GLN A 221 -14.97 -0.54 10.88
C GLN A 221 -14.04 -1.35 11.78
N LYS A 222 -14.52 -2.55 12.15
CA LYS A 222 -13.70 -3.58 12.79
C LYS A 222 -13.22 -4.55 11.72
N GLN A 223 -11.91 -4.64 11.53
CA GLN A 223 -11.26 -5.61 10.66
C GLN A 223 -10.22 -6.37 11.47
N HIS A 224 -10.20 -7.68 11.33
CA HIS A 224 -9.35 -8.56 12.13
C HIS A 224 -7.97 -8.81 11.49
N ASP A 225 -7.77 -8.34 10.26
CA ASP A 225 -6.54 -8.49 9.49
C ASP A 225 -5.39 -7.60 9.98
N VAL A 226 -5.72 -6.43 10.57
CA VAL A 226 -4.75 -5.44 11.05
C VAL A 226 -3.69 -6.04 11.99
N TRP A 227 -4.09 -6.96 12.87
CA TRP A 227 -3.16 -7.57 13.84
C TRP A 227 -2.14 -8.47 13.16
N GLY A 228 -2.60 -9.30 12.22
CA GLY A 228 -1.72 -10.20 11.46
C GLY A 228 -0.73 -9.42 10.61
N ALA A 229 -1.20 -8.34 9.98
CA ALA A 229 -0.38 -7.51 9.11
C ALA A 229 0.79 -6.84 9.87
N VAL A 230 0.51 -6.29 11.06
CA VAL A 230 1.53 -5.74 11.98
C VAL A 230 2.55 -6.79 12.41
N LEU A 231 2.06 -7.94 12.89
CA LEU A 231 2.92 -9.00 13.42
C LEU A 231 3.80 -9.64 12.35
N ASP A 232 3.29 -9.82 11.13
CA ASP A 232 4.07 -10.37 10.01
C ASP A 232 5.18 -9.43 9.57
N SER A 233 4.88 -8.13 9.40
CA SER A 233 5.89 -7.14 9.04
C SER A 233 6.99 -7.05 10.09
N VAL A 234 6.62 -6.96 11.38
CA VAL A 234 7.62 -6.91 12.46
C VAL A 234 8.44 -8.19 12.52
N TYR A 235 7.83 -9.37 12.36
CA TYR A 235 8.56 -10.63 12.33
C TYR A 235 9.59 -10.70 11.20
N LEU A 236 9.21 -10.30 9.98
CA LEU A 236 10.13 -10.27 8.83
C LEU A 236 11.32 -9.33 9.09
N HIS A 237 11.05 -8.14 9.63
CA HIS A 237 12.10 -7.18 9.96
C HIS A 237 13.01 -7.66 11.09
N THR A 238 12.45 -8.20 12.18
CA THR A 238 13.23 -8.69 13.32
C THR A 238 14.09 -9.89 12.96
N LYS A 239 13.56 -10.86 12.20
CA LYS A 239 14.32 -12.04 11.75
C LYS A 239 15.57 -11.66 10.94
N SER A 240 15.49 -10.58 10.18
CA SER A 240 16.59 -10.14 9.31
C SER A 240 17.70 -9.37 10.03
N ARG A 241 17.37 -8.68 11.12
CA ARG A 241 18.29 -7.76 11.83
C ARG A 241 18.68 -8.23 13.22
N ASP A 242 18.07 -9.31 13.70
CA ASP A 242 18.16 -9.76 15.09
C ASP A 242 17.86 -8.63 16.08
N TYR A 243 16.89 -7.78 15.73
CA TYR A 243 16.54 -6.57 16.47
C TYR A 243 15.04 -6.31 16.44
N LEU A 244 14.46 -6.12 17.63
CA LEU A 244 13.09 -5.67 17.84
C LEU A 244 13.14 -4.45 18.77
N PRO A 245 12.64 -3.26 18.37
CA PRO A 245 12.54 -2.14 19.28
C PRO A 245 11.66 -2.50 20.50
N GLU A 246 12.20 -2.35 21.71
CA GLU A 246 11.50 -2.73 22.96
C GLU A 246 10.14 -2.02 23.12
N VAL A 247 10.04 -0.77 22.62
CA VAL A 247 8.80 0.03 22.64
C VAL A 247 7.66 -0.62 21.86
N VAL A 248 7.97 -1.46 20.87
CA VAL A 248 6.98 -2.13 20.01
C VAL A 248 6.44 -3.40 20.68
N TRP A 249 7.19 -4.06 21.55
CA TRP A 249 6.80 -5.36 22.13
C TRP A 249 5.44 -5.35 22.85
N PRO A 250 5.12 -4.36 23.72
CA PRO A 250 3.79 -4.28 24.34
C PRO A 250 2.64 -4.18 23.34
N ILE A 251 2.88 -3.51 22.19
CA ILE A 251 1.89 -3.34 21.14
C ILE A 251 1.64 -4.67 20.41
N LEU A 252 2.71 -5.43 20.13
CA LEU A 252 2.57 -6.76 19.51
C LEU A 252 1.82 -7.73 20.42
N LYS A 253 2.12 -7.73 21.73
CA LYS A 253 1.37 -8.53 22.70
C LYS A 253 -0.11 -8.17 22.68
N ARG A 254 -0.44 -6.86 22.68
CA ARG A 254 -1.84 -6.42 22.62
C ARG A 254 -2.51 -6.85 21.31
N ALA A 255 -1.83 -6.73 20.17
CA ALA A 255 -2.37 -7.16 18.88
C ALA A 255 -2.66 -8.67 18.86
N VAL A 256 -1.79 -9.50 19.43
CA VAL A 256 -2.03 -10.95 19.57
C VAL A 256 -3.21 -11.22 20.51
N GLU A 257 -3.31 -10.52 21.64
CA GLU A 257 -4.45 -10.63 22.56
C GLU A 257 -5.77 -10.26 21.87
N CYS A 258 -5.79 -9.17 21.09
CA CYS A 258 -6.95 -8.79 20.29
C CYS A 258 -7.33 -9.88 19.27
N ALA A 259 -6.35 -10.51 18.60
CA ALA A 259 -6.63 -11.63 17.71
C ALA A 259 -7.26 -12.82 18.47
N ILE A 260 -6.76 -13.16 19.66
CA ILE A 260 -7.34 -14.23 20.51
C ILE A 260 -8.79 -13.92 20.90
N GLU A 261 -9.05 -12.66 21.29
CA GLU A 261 -10.37 -12.20 21.72
C GLU A 261 -11.41 -12.22 20.58
N ASN A 262 -10.98 -11.98 19.34
CA ASN A 262 -11.90 -11.67 18.24
C ASN A 262 -11.92 -12.70 17.10
N TRP A 263 -10.97 -13.64 16.99
CA TRP A 263 -10.91 -14.52 15.81
C TRP A 263 -12.17 -15.38 15.61
N ARG A 264 -12.98 -15.63 16.65
CA ARG A 264 -14.25 -16.36 16.52
C ARG A 264 -15.43 -15.49 16.09
N MET A 265 -15.25 -14.17 15.99
CA MET A 265 -16.30 -13.22 15.61
C MET A 265 -16.27 -12.91 14.10
N PRO A 266 -17.40 -12.60 13.47
CA PRO A 266 -17.43 -12.09 12.10
C PRO A 266 -16.89 -10.64 12.03
N ASP A 267 -16.41 -10.23 10.86
CA ASP A 267 -15.91 -8.88 10.59
C ASP A 267 -16.24 -8.40 9.17
N ARG A 268 -15.64 -7.30 8.70
CA ARG A 268 -15.88 -6.71 7.36
C ARG A 268 -14.83 -7.11 6.31
N GLY A 269 -13.92 -8.03 6.63
CA GLY A 269 -12.89 -8.50 5.70
C GLY A 269 -11.88 -7.41 5.28
N ILE A 270 -10.90 -7.82 4.46
CA ILE A 270 -9.85 -6.94 3.92
C ILE A 270 -10.40 -5.89 2.94
N TRP A 271 -11.52 -6.20 2.29
CA TRP A 271 -12.17 -5.33 1.29
C TRP A 271 -13.18 -4.35 1.89
N GLU A 272 -13.25 -4.27 3.22
CA GLU A 272 -14.02 -3.24 3.93
C GLU A 272 -15.52 -3.23 3.56
N VAL A 273 -16.08 -4.40 3.25
CA VAL A 273 -17.41 -4.52 2.65
C VAL A 273 -18.48 -3.86 3.53
N ARG A 274 -19.47 -3.23 2.90
CA ARG A 274 -20.55 -2.53 3.63
C ARG A 274 -21.73 -3.45 3.98
N GLY A 275 -21.82 -4.63 3.36
CA GLY A 275 -22.79 -5.70 3.70
C GLY A 275 -22.42 -6.47 4.97
N GLU A 276 -23.37 -7.22 5.54
CA GLU A 276 -23.31 -7.77 6.91
C GLU A 276 -21.98 -8.48 7.27
N PRO A 277 -21.48 -8.36 8.52
CA PRO A 277 -20.25 -9.04 8.93
C PRO A 277 -20.30 -10.55 8.71
N GLN A 278 -19.23 -11.13 8.17
CA GLN A 278 -19.11 -12.57 7.88
C GLN A 278 -17.87 -13.18 8.53
N HIS A 279 -17.82 -14.51 8.56
CA HIS A 279 -16.60 -15.26 8.88
C HIS A 279 -15.70 -15.35 7.64
N PHE A 280 -15.08 -14.23 7.25
CA PHE A 280 -14.17 -14.18 6.11
C PHE A 280 -12.93 -15.04 6.35
N THR A 281 -12.60 -15.91 5.38
CA THR A 281 -11.46 -16.83 5.48
C THR A 281 -10.14 -16.07 5.61
N SER A 282 -9.98 -14.96 4.88
CA SER A 282 -8.80 -14.11 4.96
C SER A 282 -8.66 -13.40 6.31
N SER A 283 -9.76 -13.00 6.95
CA SER A 283 -9.71 -12.45 8.31
C SER A 283 -9.21 -13.48 9.33
N LYS A 284 -9.71 -14.73 9.25
CA LYS A 284 -9.22 -15.83 10.11
C LYS A 284 -7.76 -16.15 9.84
N LEU A 285 -7.36 -16.18 8.57
CA LEU A 285 -5.98 -16.36 8.15
C LEU A 285 -5.07 -15.31 8.78
N MET A 286 -5.47 -14.04 8.81
CA MET A 286 -4.65 -12.99 9.41
C MET A 286 -4.65 -13.03 10.94
N CYS A 287 -5.72 -13.52 11.60
CA CYS A 287 -5.65 -13.86 13.02
C CYS A 287 -4.66 -15.01 13.29
N TRP A 288 -4.62 -16.03 12.41
CA TRP A 288 -3.62 -17.09 12.48
C TRP A 288 -2.20 -16.53 12.32
N VAL A 289 -1.98 -15.63 11.34
CA VAL A 289 -0.69 -14.95 11.14
C VAL A 289 -0.29 -14.21 12.41
N ALA A 290 -1.20 -13.45 13.03
CA ALA A 290 -0.90 -12.74 14.27
C ALA A 290 -0.35 -13.68 15.36
N LEU A 291 -0.98 -14.85 15.54
CA LEU A 291 -0.58 -15.82 16.55
C LEU A 291 0.70 -16.60 16.20
N ASP A 292 0.85 -17.06 14.96
CA ASP A 292 2.07 -17.78 14.52
C ASP A 292 3.29 -16.86 14.60
N ARG A 293 3.19 -15.63 14.10
CA ARG A 293 4.28 -14.65 14.15
C ARG A 293 4.53 -14.16 15.58
N GLY A 294 3.46 -13.96 16.35
CA GLY A 294 3.54 -13.66 17.77
C GLY A 294 4.31 -14.74 18.54
N ALA A 295 4.00 -16.01 18.30
CA ALA A 295 4.66 -17.13 18.97
C ALA A 295 6.18 -17.17 18.69
N ARG A 296 6.58 -16.91 17.44
CA ARG A 296 7.99 -16.84 17.03
C ARG A 296 8.70 -15.63 17.64
N LEU A 297 8.05 -14.47 17.65
CA LEU A 297 8.61 -13.26 18.28
C LEU A 297 8.75 -13.43 19.80
N ALA A 298 7.79 -14.08 20.47
CA ALA A 298 7.88 -14.41 21.88
C ALA A 298 9.07 -15.32 22.18
N GLU A 299 9.31 -16.33 21.35
CA GLU A 299 10.48 -17.20 21.46
C GLU A 299 11.79 -16.42 21.30
N MET A 300 11.89 -15.55 20.28
CA MET A 300 13.04 -14.66 20.08
C MET A 300 13.27 -13.71 21.26
N HIS A 301 12.19 -13.29 21.94
CA HIS A 301 12.22 -12.46 23.14
C HIS A 301 12.46 -13.29 24.43
N GLY A 302 12.60 -14.61 24.34
CA GLY A 302 12.86 -15.51 25.48
C GLY A 302 11.62 -15.90 26.31
N ASP A 303 10.40 -15.58 25.88
CA ASP A 303 9.15 -15.97 26.54
C ASP A 303 8.58 -17.26 25.95
N LEU A 304 9.17 -18.40 26.34
CA LEU A 304 8.78 -19.73 25.87
C LEU A 304 7.37 -20.15 26.32
N VAL A 305 6.86 -19.59 27.42
CA VAL A 305 5.52 -19.90 27.91
C VAL A 305 4.48 -19.24 27.01
N LEU A 306 4.68 -17.97 26.70
CA LEU A 306 3.81 -17.21 25.80
C LEU A 306 3.87 -17.77 24.38
N SER A 307 5.07 -18.08 23.90
CA SER A 307 5.27 -18.72 22.60
C SER A 307 4.43 -19.99 22.43
N LYS A 308 4.54 -20.94 23.37
CA LYS A 308 3.76 -22.20 23.33
C LYS A 308 2.25 -21.96 23.41
N LYS A 309 1.82 -21.02 24.25
CA LYS A 309 0.39 -20.68 24.39
C LYS A 309 -0.17 -20.13 23.08
N TRP A 310 0.53 -19.20 22.44
CA TRP A 310 0.08 -18.60 21.19
C TRP A 310 0.13 -19.57 20.02
N GLN A 311 1.15 -20.43 19.94
CA GLN A 311 1.23 -21.47 18.92
C GLN A 311 0.05 -22.44 19.02
N ALA A 312 -0.34 -22.87 20.22
CA ALA A 312 -1.48 -23.78 20.38
C ALA A 312 -2.80 -23.18 19.87
N ILE A 313 -2.99 -21.86 20.02
CA ILE A 313 -4.17 -21.16 19.49
C ILE A 313 -4.03 -20.97 17.97
N ALA A 314 -2.82 -20.71 17.46
CA ALA A 314 -2.59 -20.69 16.01
C ALA A 314 -2.97 -22.05 15.38
N ASP A 315 -2.59 -23.16 16.00
CA ASP A 315 -2.93 -24.49 15.52
C ASP A 315 -4.45 -24.74 15.53
N GLU A 316 -5.17 -24.22 16.55
CA GLU A 316 -6.63 -24.24 16.60
C GLU A 316 -7.26 -23.46 15.44
N ILE A 317 -6.81 -22.23 15.18
CA ILE A 317 -7.33 -21.42 14.06
C ILE A 317 -7.02 -22.09 12.72
N LYS A 318 -5.84 -22.71 12.59
CA LYS A 318 -5.46 -23.42 11.37
C LYS A 318 -6.40 -24.58 11.06
N ASP A 319 -6.74 -25.38 12.07
CA ASP A 319 -7.70 -26.48 11.95
C ASP A 319 -9.10 -25.96 11.59
N ASP A 320 -9.54 -24.88 12.22
CA ASP A 320 -10.82 -24.22 11.93
C ASP A 320 -10.91 -23.75 10.48
N ILE A 321 -9.89 -23.04 9.98
CA ILE A 321 -9.83 -22.59 8.57
C ILE A 321 -9.81 -23.76 7.60
N CYS A 322 -9.01 -24.80 7.90
CA CYS A 322 -8.92 -25.98 7.05
C CYS A 322 -10.23 -26.77 6.96
N THR A 323 -11.08 -26.66 7.99
CA THR A 323 -12.36 -27.35 8.10
C THR A 323 -13.51 -26.54 7.50
N HIS A 324 -13.56 -25.24 7.79
CA HIS A 324 -14.72 -24.38 7.50
C HIS A 324 -14.49 -23.38 6.36
N GLY A 325 -13.23 -23.08 6.02
CA GLY A 325 -12.85 -22.12 4.99
C GLY A 325 -12.73 -22.71 3.59
N VAL A 326 -13.09 -23.98 3.40
CA VAL A 326 -12.92 -24.74 2.16
C VAL A 326 -14.27 -25.29 1.67
N ASP A 327 -14.55 -25.23 0.37
CA ASP A 327 -15.76 -25.80 -0.23
C ASP A 327 -15.62 -27.31 -0.53
N GLY A 328 -16.68 -27.90 -1.10
CA GLY A 328 -16.70 -29.32 -1.49
C GLY A 328 -15.71 -29.71 -2.59
N ARG A 329 -15.08 -28.74 -3.29
CA ARG A 329 -14.03 -28.96 -4.30
C ARG A 329 -12.63 -29.00 -3.67
N GLY A 330 -12.50 -28.62 -2.40
CA GLY A 330 -11.20 -28.41 -1.78
C GLY A 330 -10.60 -27.02 -2.05
N VAL A 331 -11.43 -26.04 -2.43
CA VAL A 331 -11.01 -24.66 -2.72
C VAL A 331 -11.32 -23.75 -1.53
N PHE A 332 -10.38 -22.91 -1.13
CA PHE A 332 -10.63 -21.88 -0.12
C PHE A 332 -11.61 -20.82 -0.66
N VAL A 333 -12.61 -20.48 0.15
CA VAL A 333 -13.72 -19.58 -0.22
C VAL A 333 -13.63 -18.24 0.51
N GLN A 334 -14.42 -17.26 0.06
CA GLN A 334 -14.49 -15.92 0.64
C GLN A 334 -14.81 -15.94 2.14
N HIS A 335 -15.87 -16.65 2.53
CA HIS A 335 -16.34 -16.76 3.90
C HIS A 335 -16.85 -18.17 4.19
N TYR A 336 -16.88 -18.53 5.47
CA TYR A 336 -17.32 -19.85 5.90
C TYR A 336 -18.77 -20.14 5.46
N GLY A 337 -19.01 -21.36 5.04
CA GLY A 337 -20.31 -21.83 4.54
C GLY A 337 -20.71 -21.34 3.14
N GLY A 338 -19.88 -20.50 2.51
CA GLY A 338 -20.06 -20.02 1.13
C GLY A 338 -19.36 -20.90 0.09
N THR A 339 -19.52 -20.52 -1.18
CA THR A 339 -18.79 -21.10 -2.33
C THR A 339 -18.12 -20.03 -3.22
N ALA A 340 -18.37 -18.75 -2.92
CA ALA A 340 -17.80 -17.63 -3.66
C ALA A 340 -16.27 -17.58 -3.49
N LEU A 341 -15.56 -17.30 -4.58
CA LEU A 341 -14.12 -17.08 -4.58
C LEU A 341 -13.79 -15.66 -4.15
N ASP A 342 -12.61 -15.49 -3.55
CA ASP A 342 -12.07 -14.18 -3.18
C ASP A 342 -10.57 -14.16 -3.39
N ALA A 343 -10.04 -13.12 -4.05
CA ALA A 343 -8.62 -13.01 -4.33
C ALA A 343 -7.74 -12.95 -3.06
N SER A 344 -8.30 -12.56 -1.91
CA SER A 344 -7.57 -12.49 -0.64
C SER A 344 -7.08 -13.84 -0.14
N VAL A 345 -7.66 -14.97 -0.58
CA VAL A 345 -7.15 -16.31 -0.20
C VAL A 345 -5.89 -16.70 -1.00
N LEU A 346 -5.48 -15.93 -2.01
CA LEU A 346 -4.15 -16.04 -2.63
C LEU A 346 -3.02 -15.74 -1.65
N LEU A 347 -3.31 -15.09 -0.52
CA LEU A 347 -2.33 -14.84 0.54
C LEU A 347 -1.90 -16.12 1.26
N ILE A 348 -2.70 -17.20 1.24
CA ILE A 348 -2.43 -18.47 1.92
C ILE A 348 -1.01 -19.02 1.67
N PRO A 349 -0.57 -19.22 0.41
CA PRO A 349 0.80 -19.64 0.12
C PRO A 349 1.85 -18.57 0.45
N LEU A 350 1.50 -17.29 0.32
CA LEU A 350 2.43 -16.16 0.51
C LEU A 350 2.77 -15.95 1.99
N VAL A 351 1.81 -16.14 2.89
CA VAL A 351 2.01 -16.07 4.36
C VAL A 351 2.41 -17.40 4.98
N ARG A 352 2.65 -18.44 4.16
CA ARG A 352 3.10 -19.77 4.60
C ARG A 352 2.11 -20.48 5.53
N PHE A 353 0.81 -20.28 5.32
CA PHE A 353 -0.23 -20.96 6.09
C PHE A 353 -0.24 -22.48 5.82
N LEU A 354 -0.15 -22.83 4.55
CA LEU A 354 0.00 -24.20 4.05
C LEU A 354 1.17 -24.28 3.07
N PRO A 355 1.78 -25.48 2.93
CA PRO A 355 2.79 -25.73 1.91
C PRO A 355 2.26 -25.44 0.49
N PRO A 356 3.07 -24.92 -0.44
CA PRO A 356 2.63 -24.65 -1.81
C PRO A 356 2.19 -25.91 -2.59
N ASP A 357 2.61 -27.10 -2.16
CA ASP A 357 2.21 -28.38 -2.75
C ASP A 357 0.94 -28.98 -2.13
N ASP A 358 0.35 -28.34 -1.11
CA ASP A 358 -0.94 -28.75 -0.54
C ASP A 358 -2.02 -28.72 -1.64
N PRO A 359 -2.80 -29.81 -1.82
CA PRO A 359 -3.82 -29.89 -2.86
C PRO A 359 -4.85 -28.75 -2.82
N ARG A 360 -5.19 -28.26 -1.62
CA ARG A 360 -6.17 -27.16 -1.45
C ARG A 360 -5.58 -25.83 -1.92
N VAL A 361 -4.30 -25.61 -1.66
CA VAL A 361 -3.59 -24.41 -2.12
C VAL A 361 -3.56 -24.39 -3.65
N LYS A 362 -3.12 -25.49 -4.28
CA LYS A 362 -3.11 -25.61 -5.75
C LYS A 362 -4.50 -25.44 -6.35
N ALA A 363 -5.49 -26.14 -5.81
CA ALA A 363 -6.87 -26.03 -6.28
C ALA A 363 -7.39 -24.58 -6.19
N THR A 364 -7.08 -23.87 -5.10
CA THR A 364 -7.51 -22.49 -4.89
C THR A 364 -6.86 -21.52 -5.87
N VAL A 365 -5.54 -21.60 -6.06
CA VAL A 365 -4.82 -20.72 -6.99
C VAL A 365 -5.32 -20.92 -8.42
N LEU A 366 -5.51 -22.18 -8.84
CA LEU A 366 -6.02 -22.51 -10.17
C LEU A 366 -7.48 -22.08 -10.34
N ALA A 367 -8.34 -22.30 -9.34
CA ALA A 367 -9.73 -21.85 -9.36
C ALA A 367 -9.83 -20.32 -9.50
N ILE A 368 -9.01 -19.55 -8.78
CA ILE A 368 -8.99 -18.09 -8.92
C ILE A 368 -8.50 -17.67 -10.30
N ALA A 369 -7.45 -18.31 -10.82
CA ALA A 369 -6.92 -18.01 -12.15
C ALA A 369 -7.94 -18.25 -13.27
N ASP A 370 -8.74 -19.33 -13.13
CA ASP A 370 -9.64 -19.80 -14.18
C ASP A 370 -11.07 -19.24 -14.03
N GLU A 371 -11.51 -18.96 -12.79
CA GLU A 371 -12.90 -18.64 -12.47
C GLU A 371 -13.10 -17.22 -11.89
N LEU A 372 -12.04 -16.49 -11.46
CA LEU A 372 -12.15 -15.15 -10.87
C LEU A 372 -11.40 -14.08 -11.70
N THR A 373 -11.32 -14.29 -13.02
CA THR A 373 -10.64 -13.36 -13.93
C THR A 373 -11.56 -12.79 -15.01
N VAL A 374 -11.19 -11.61 -15.53
CA VAL A 374 -11.74 -10.97 -16.73
C VAL A 374 -10.56 -10.61 -17.64
N ASP A 375 -10.52 -11.20 -18.83
CA ASP A 375 -9.37 -11.15 -19.74
C ASP A 375 -8.03 -11.42 -19.01
N GLY A 376 -8.00 -12.40 -18.11
CA GLY A 376 -6.82 -12.79 -17.34
C GLY A 376 -6.42 -11.87 -16.19
N MET A 377 -7.15 -10.78 -15.95
CA MET A 377 -6.96 -9.90 -14.80
C MET A 377 -7.94 -10.28 -13.68
N VAL A 378 -7.51 -10.22 -12.43
CA VAL A 378 -8.24 -10.78 -11.28
C VAL A 378 -9.19 -9.74 -10.65
N LEU A 379 -10.40 -10.18 -10.31
CA LEU A 379 -11.37 -9.40 -9.51
C LEU A 379 -11.13 -9.61 -8.00
N ARG A 380 -11.54 -8.69 -7.12
CA ARG A 380 -11.54 -8.96 -5.67
C ARG A 380 -12.43 -10.16 -5.36
N TYR A 381 -13.66 -10.11 -5.87
CA TYR A 381 -14.72 -11.11 -5.81
C TYR A 381 -15.74 -10.80 -6.92
N ARG A 382 -16.76 -11.65 -7.11
CA ARG A 382 -17.87 -11.36 -8.02
C ARG A 382 -18.98 -10.63 -7.27
N THR A 383 -19.28 -9.39 -7.65
CA THR A 383 -20.34 -8.58 -7.00
C THR A 383 -21.74 -9.22 -7.05
N ALA A 384 -21.98 -10.13 -8.00
CA ALA A 384 -23.22 -10.91 -8.07
C ALA A 384 -23.33 -12.01 -7.00
N GLU A 385 -22.22 -12.41 -6.38
CA GLU A 385 -22.12 -13.49 -5.40
C GLU A 385 -21.76 -12.99 -4.00
N THR A 386 -21.42 -11.71 -3.86
CA THR A 386 -20.99 -11.07 -2.61
C THR A 386 -21.87 -9.86 -2.31
N ASP A 387 -22.44 -9.79 -1.10
CA ASP A 387 -23.08 -8.58 -0.59
C ASP A 387 -22.02 -7.58 -0.10
N ASP A 388 -21.55 -6.74 -1.02
CA ASP A 388 -20.58 -5.68 -0.71
C ASP A 388 -21.23 -4.38 -0.21
N GLY A 389 -22.57 -4.32 -0.22
CA GLY A 389 -23.38 -3.15 0.16
C GLY A 389 -23.32 -1.99 -0.84
N LEU A 390 -22.88 -2.22 -2.07
CA LEU A 390 -22.73 -1.21 -3.13
C LEU A 390 -23.43 -1.65 -4.43
N ARG A 391 -23.64 -0.71 -5.36
CA ARG A 391 -24.28 -0.99 -6.65
C ARG A 391 -23.27 -0.98 -7.79
N GLY A 392 -23.58 -1.71 -8.85
CA GLY A 392 -22.81 -1.71 -10.10
C GLY A 392 -21.70 -2.75 -10.13
N GLU A 393 -20.94 -2.71 -11.21
CA GLU A 393 -19.78 -3.58 -11.42
C GLU A 393 -18.56 -3.03 -10.68
N GLU A 394 -17.55 -3.90 -10.54
CA GLU A 394 -16.21 -3.57 -10.06
C GLU A 394 -15.22 -3.88 -11.18
N GLY A 395 -14.15 -3.08 -11.29
CA GLY A 395 -13.06 -3.35 -12.22
C GLY A 395 -12.13 -4.47 -11.73
N THR A 396 -11.06 -4.72 -12.49
CA THR A 396 -10.05 -5.69 -12.07
C THR A 396 -9.00 -5.02 -11.20
N PHE A 397 -8.87 -5.52 -9.97
CA PHE A 397 -8.04 -4.91 -8.95
C PHE A 397 -6.58 -5.32 -9.16
N THR A 398 -5.72 -4.34 -9.41
CA THR A 398 -4.36 -4.57 -9.89
C THR A 398 -3.56 -5.46 -8.92
N ILE A 399 -3.76 -5.27 -7.61
CA ILE A 399 -3.08 -6.07 -6.59
C ILE A 399 -3.38 -7.57 -6.69
N CYS A 400 -4.65 -7.93 -6.95
CA CYS A 400 -5.10 -9.31 -6.96
C CYS A 400 -4.42 -10.08 -8.11
N SER A 401 -4.18 -9.40 -9.22
CA SER A 401 -3.47 -9.97 -10.35
C SER A 401 -1.98 -10.20 -10.03
N PHE A 402 -1.32 -9.27 -9.33
CA PHE A 402 0.05 -9.48 -8.86
C PHE A 402 0.16 -10.55 -7.75
N TRP A 403 -0.83 -10.67 -6.87
CA TRP A 403 -0.90 -11.79 -5.94
C TRP A 403 -1.04 -13.13 -6.67
N LEU A 404 -1.83 -13.19 -7.74
CA LEU A 404 -1.95 -14.40 -8.54
C LEU A 404 -0.63 -14.77 -9.21
N VAL A 405 0.14 -13.80 -9.74
CA VAL A 405 1.49 -14.05 -10.25
C VAL A 405 2.37 -14.71 -9.18
N SER A 406 2.38 -14.14 -7.97
CA SER A 406 3.19 -14.65 -6.86
C SER A 406 2.76 -16.07 -6.47
N ALA A 407 1.45 -16.30 -6.35
CA ALA A 407 0.90 -17.60 -5.98
C ALA A 407 1.12 -18.68 -7.05
N LEU A 408 1.02 -18.34 -8.34
CA LEU A 408 1.35 -19.24 -9.45
C LEU A 408 2.82 -19.67 -9.39
N CYS A 409 3.74 -18.72 -9.16
CA CYS A 409 5.16 -19.03 -8.99
C CYS A 409 5.40 -19.98 -7.79
N GLU A 410 4.72 -19.75 -6.68
CA GLU A 410 4.84 -20.57 -5.46
C GLU A 410 4.37 -22.02 -5.69
N ILE A 411 3.28 -22.24 -6.44
CA ILE A 411 2.79 -23.59 -6.72
C ILE A 411 3.52 -24.30 -7.88
N GLY A 412 4.49 -23.62 -8.52
CA GLY A 412 5.30 -24.14 -9.62
C GLY A 412 4.72 -23.90 -11.03
N GLU A 413 3.65 -23.11 -11.16
CA GLU A 413 3.04 -22.71 -12.44
C GLU A 413 3.80 -21.51 -13.05
N LEU A 414 5.10 -21.72 -13.32
CA LEU A 414 6.03 -20.64 -13.64
C LEU A 414 5.69 -19.92 -14.94
N ASP A 415 5.32 -20.66 -16.00
CA ASP A 415 4.99 -20.07 -17.30
C ASP A 415 3.75 -19.16 -17.19
N ARG A 416 2.70 -19.64 -16.51
CA ARG A 416 1.49 -18.84 -16.25
C ARG A 416 1.78 -17.59 -15.43
N GLY A 417 2.61 -17.73 -14.38
CA GLY A 417 3.03 -16.61 -13.54
C GLY A 417 3.81 -15.56 -14.34
N ARG A 418 4.74 -16.01 -15.19
CA ARG A 418 5.56 -15.15 -16.06
C ARG A 418 4.71 -14.41 -17.09
N GLU A 419 3.83 -15.11 -17.81
CA GLU A 419 2.95 -14.51 -18.82
C GLU A 419 2.01 -13.46 -18.21
N LEU A 420 1.42 -13.75 -17.06
CA LEU A 420 0.57 -12.79 -16.36
C LEU A 420 1.38 -11.58 -15.87
N CYS A 421 2.61 -11.79 -15.39
CA CYS A 421 3.50 -10.70 -14.99
C CYS A 421 3.85 -9.80 -16.18
N GLU A 422 4.23 -10.36 -17.33
CA GLU A 422 4.51 -9.60 -18.55
C GLU A 422 3.30 -8.77 -18.99
N LYS A 423 2.11 -9.37 -18.95
CA LYS A 423 0.87 -8.66 -19.24
C LYS A 423 0.65 -7.49 -18.30
N LEU A 424 0.78 -7.69 -16.99
CA LEU A 424 0.63 -6.61 -16.01
C LEU A 424 1.65 -5.50 -16.23
N LEU A 425 2.91 -5.85 -16.49
CA LEU A 425 3.98 -4.88 -16.75
C LEU A 425 3.76 -4.05 -18.02
N SER A 426 3.02 -4.60 -18.99
CA SER A 426 2.65 -3.89 -20.22
C SER A 426 1.61 -2.79 -20.01
N TYR A 427 0.84 -2.85 -18.93
CA TYR A 427 -0.16 -1.83 -18.59
C TYR A 427 0.40 -0.60 -17.88
N ALA A 428 1.68 -0.59 -17.54
CA ALA A 428 2.25 0.54 -16.81
C ALA A 428 2.04 1.87 -17.56
N SER A 429 1.70 2.92 -16.82
CA SER A 429 1.70 4.28 -17.38
C SER A 429 3.09 4.66 -17.94
N PRO A 430 3.22 5.76 -18.71
CA PRO A 430 4.53 6.20 -19.23
C PRO A 430 5.61 6.45 -18.15
N LEU A 431 5.19 6.63 -16.89
CA LEU A 431 6.07 6.78 -15.73
C LEU A 431 6.29 5.47 -14.95
N GLN A 432 5.83 4.34 -15.49
CA GLN A 432 5.80 3.01 -14.85
C GLN A 432 5.00 2.98 -13.53
N LEU A 433 3.94 3.80 -13.45
CA LEU A 433 3.05 3.89 -12.29
C LEU A 433 1.75 3.11 -12.50
N TYR A 434 1.19 2.58 -11.42
CA TYR A 434 -0.03 1.78 -11.38
C TYR A 434 -1.12 2.42 -10.55
N ALA A 435 -2.36 2.31 -11.03
CA ALA A 435 -3.54 2.67 -10.26
C ALA A 435 -4.04 1.46 -9.48
N GLU A 436 -5.03 1.71 -8.64
CA GLU A 436 -5.81 0.69 -7.94
C GLU A 436 -6.38 -0.37 -8.87
N GLU A 437 -7.01 0.05 -9.95
CA GLU A 437 -7.65 -0.82 -10.93
C GLU A 437 -7.14 -0.58 -12.34
N ILE A 438 -7.21 -1.62 -13.15
CA ILE A 438 -6.99 -1.55 -14.59
C ILE A 438 -8.25 -2.08 -15.25
N ASP A 439 -8.79 -1.34 -16.21
CA ASP A 439 -9.80 -1.86 -17.13
C ASP A 439 -9.11 -2.92 -18.02
N PRO A 440 -9.49 -4.20 -17.91
CA PRO A 440 -8.81 -5.28 -18.60
C PRO A 440 -8.98 -5.23 -20.13
N ARG A 441 -9.98 -4.50 -20.63
CA ARG A 441 -10.27 -4.37 -22.08
C ARG A 441 -9.54 -3.21 -22.71
N SER A 442 -9.50 -2.06 -22.03
CA SER A 442 -8.91 -0.84 -22.58
C SER A 442 -7.50 -0.55 -22.05
N GLY A 443 -7.06 -1.22 -20.98
CA GLY A 443 -5.84 -0.90 -20.24
C GLY A 443 -5.90 0.43 -19.49
N ARG A 444 -7.11 0.97 -19.27
CA ARG A 444 -7.29 2.26 -18.60
C ARG A 444 -7.07 2.10 -17.11
N HIS A 445 -6.31 3.02 -16.52
CA HIS A 445 -6.14 3.10 -15.08
C HIS A 445 -7.40 3.71 -14.42
N LEU A 446 -7.90 3.05 -13.39
CA LEU A 446 -9.09 3.41 -12.62
C LEU A 446 -8.79 3.35 -11.11
N GLY A 447 -9.63 4.00 -10.31
CA GLY A 447 -9.41 4.17 -8.88
C GLY A 447 -8.19 5.06 -8.58
N ASN A 448 -7.71 5.00 -7.33
CA ASN A 448 -6.67 5.90 -6.85
C ASN A 448 -5.29 5.67 -7.51
N PHE A 449 -4.49 6.75 -7.67
CA PHE A 449 -3.26 6.72 -8.47
C PHE A 449 -2.14 7.67 -7.97
N PRO A 450 -0.86 7.24 -7.96
CA PRO A 450 -0.44 5.84 -7.93
C PRO A 450 -0.86 5.20 -6.61
N GLN A 451 -1.23 3.93 -6.64
CA GLN A 451 -1.61 3.21 -5.44
C GLN A 451 -0.41 2.46 -4.85
N ALA A 452 -0.11 2.68 -3.56
CA ALA A 452 0.97 1.99 -2.85
C ALA A 452 0.82 0.47 -2.91
N PHE A 453 -0.41 -0.01 -2.71
CA PHE A 453 -0.69 -1.44 -2.58
C PHE A 453 -0.41 -2.21 -3.87
N SER A 454 -0.74 -1.61 -5.03
CA SER A 454 -0.38 -2.14 -6.35
C SER A 454 1.13 -2.18 -6.61
N HIS A 455 1.84 -1.11 -6.28
CA HIS A 455 3.30 -1.04 -6.45
C HIS A 455 4.06 -2.03 -5.57
N LEU A 456 3.55 -2.29 -4.37
CA LEU A 456 4.06 -3.34 -3.51
C LEU A 456 3.92 -4.71 -4.16
N ALA A 457 2.69 -5.09 -4.54
CA ALA A 457 2.46 -6.43 -5.04
C ALA A 457 3.22 -6.67 -6.34
N LEU A 458 3.42 -5.63 -7.16
CA LEU A 458 4.34 -5.66 -8.28
C LEU A 458 5.76 -6.09 -7.86
N ILE A 459 6.35 -5.44 -6.84
CA ILE A 459 7.70 -5.79 -6.37
C ILE A 459 7.75 -7.27 -6.01
N ASN A 460 6.80 -7.76 -5.22
CA ASN A 460 6.76 -9.16 -4.80
C ASN A 460 6.59 -10.11 -5.99
N ALA A 461 5.65 -9.83 -6.89
CA ALA A 461 5.37 -10.64 -8.07
C ALA A 461 6.59 -10.73 -9.00
N VAL A 462 7.20 -9.60 -9.33
CA VAL A 462 8.40 -9.54 -10.18
C VAL A 462 9.56 -10.31 -9.54
N MET A 463 9.76 -10.16 -8.23
CA MET A 463 10.82 -10.91 -7.53
C MET A 463 10.56 -12.41 -7.48
N HIS A 464 9.31 -12.87 -7.35
CA HIS A 464 8.98 -14.31 -7.44
C HIS A 464 9.33 -14.87 -8.83
N VAL A 465 8.99 -14.16 -9.90
CA VAL A 465 9.32 -14.60 -11.27
C VAL A 465 10.84 -14.64 -11.47
N ILE A 466 11.56 -13.58 -11.11
CA ILE A 466 13.02 -13.53 -11.27
C ILE A 466 13.72 -14.65 -10.47
N HIS A 467 13.27 -14.92 -9.25
CA HIS A 467 13.79 -16.03 -8.45
C HIS A 467 13.52 -17.39 -9.11
N ALA A 468 12.32 -17.59 -9.65
CA ALA A 468 11.96 -18.81 -10.35
C ALA A 468 12.82 -19.03 -11.62
N GLU A 469 13.05 -17.99 -12.42
CA GLU A 469 13.88 -18.05 -13.63
C GLU A 469 15.36 -18.32 -13.33
N THR A 470 15.88 -17.77 -12.24
CA THR A 470 17.30 -17.94 -11.85
C THR A 470 17.57 -19.24 -11.12
N GLY A 471 16.55 -20.08 -10.89
CA GLY A 471 16.66 -21.30 -10.09
C GLY A 471 17.02 -21.02 -8.62
N ILE A 472 16.95 -19.76 -8.21
CA ILE A 472 17.06 -19.37 -6.81
C ILE A 472 15.72 -19.74 -6.20
N THR A 473 15.63 -20.92 -5.60
CA THR A 473 14.55 -21.18 -4.64
C THR A 473 14.61 -20.04 -3.64
N SER A 474 13.55 -19.24 -3.60
CA SER A 474 13.36 -18.14 -2.68
C SER A 474 14.14 -18.36 -1.38
N LYS A 475 15.19 -17.56 -1.17
CA LYS A 475 15.95 -17.54 0.10
C LYS A 475 15.12 -16.92 1.25
N PHE A 476 13.79 -16.96 1.16
CA PHE A 476 12.96 -17.11 2.36
C PHE A 476 13.15 -18.50 3.01
N SER A 477 14.07 -19.34 2.49
CA SER A 477 14.42 -20.70 2.91
C SER A 477 14.32 -20.92 4.42
N ALA A 478 13.50 -21.89 4.77
CA ALA A 478 13.60 -22.65 5.99
C ALA A 478 15.07 -22.98 6.30
N GLY A 479 15.51 -22.53 7.46
CA GLY A 479 16.84 -22.78 8.00
C GLY A 479 16.77 -22.71 9.52
N MET A 480 15.98 -23.60 10.14
CA MET A 480 16.42 -24.11 11.43
C MET A 480 17.70 -24.88 11.13
N ALA A 481 18.83 -24.41 11.66
CA ALA A 481 19.95 -25.30 11.87
C ALA A 481 19.42 -26.42 12.78
N SER A 482 19.25 -27.63 12.25
CA SER A 482 19.12 -28.81 13.09
C SER A 482 20.35 -28.85 14.01
N PRO A 483 20.19 -29.07 15.33
CA PRO A 483 21.34 -29.32 16.17
C PRO A 483 21.96 -30.63 15.66
N GLN A 484 23.17 -30.55 15.12
CA GLN A 484 23.98 -31.74 14.89
C GLN A 484 24.28 -32.41 16.25
N PRO A 485 24.43 -33.74 16.26
CA PRO A 485 24.32 -34.58 17.46
C PRO A 485 25.34 -34.30 18.56
#